data_AF-A0AA36AAJ2-F1
#
_entry.id   AF-A0AA36AAJ2-F1
#
_cell.length_a   1.000
_cell.length_b   1.000
_cell.length_c   1.000
_cell.angle_alpha   90.00
_cell.angle_beta   90.00
_cell.angle_gamma   90.00
#
_symmetry.space_group_name_H-M   'P 1'
#
loop_
_entity.id
_entity.type
_entity.pdbx_description
1 polymer ?
#
loop_
_entity_poly.entity_id
_entity_poly.type
_entity_poly.pdbx_seq_one_letter_code
_entity_poly.pdbx_strand_id
1 'polypeptide(L)'
;MPYYNGRWHLYDERERREYGERKRQERSQQWQANWISRQGLKARLWTDKAIATFLPPPEHAGPIRAWRRKDVLTAEEKPDFQAWMATRRDWLDARCRLPEITYATYGLLAIGWDRRAPDKPIRYQRLVWNEAKQALTDYSRQWHNSPFTGADFEEDDPDDVACAIFEWYLRQCSTSPVPE
;
A
#
# COMPACT_ATOMS: atom_id res chain seq x y z
N MET A 1 -30.63 -0.57 -36.45
CA MET A 1 -29.19 -0.26 -36.52
C MET A 1 -28.98 1.15 -36.00
N PRO A 2 -28.10 1.38 -35.02
CA PRO A 2 -27.82 2.70 -34.50
C PRO A 2 -27.17 3.60 -35.57
N TYR A 3 -27.60 4.85 -35.63
CA TYR A 3 -27.12 5.87 -36.58
C TYR A 3 -26.57 7.06 -35.80
N TYR A 4 -25.27 7.29 -35.91
CA TYR A 4 -24.57 8.42 -35.29
C TYR A 4 -23.34 8.77 -36.14
N ASN A 5 -22.83 10.01 -36.03
CA ASN A 5 -21.71 10.53 -36.83
C ASN A 5 -21.89 10.34 -38.36
N GLY A 6 -23.13 10.36 -38.85
CA GLY A 6 -23.44 10.26 -40.28
C GLY A 6 -23.26 8.86 -40.89
N ARG A 7 -23.06 7.80 -40.09
CA ARG A 7 -22.91 6.42 -40.57
C ARG A 7 -23.78 5.44 -39.78
N TRP A 8 -24.20 4.37 -40.47
CA TRP A 8 -24.85 3.23 -39.84
C TRP A 8 -23.80 2.36 -39.15
N HIS A 9 -24.03 2.05 -37.88
CA HIS A 9 -23.16 1.20 -37.08
C HIS A 9 -23.85 -0.14 -36.75
N LEU A 10 -23.05 -1.21 -36.72
CA LEU A 10 -23.53 -2.55 -36.39
C LEU A 10 -23.87 -2.71 -34.90
N TYR A 11 -23.20 -1.94 -34.04
CA TYR A 11 -23.35 -1.92 -32.58
C TYR A 11 -23.59 -0.50 -32.08
N ASP A 12 -24.26 -0.36 -30.94
CA ASP A 12 -24.43 0.93 -30.27
C ASP A 12 -23.07 1.47 -29.78
N GLU A 13 -22.93 2.79 -29.64
CA GLU A 13 -21.68 3.44 -29.21
C GLU A 13 -21.23 2.91 -27.83
N ARG A 14 -22.20 2.63 -26.96
CA ARG A 14 -21.97 1.99 -25.65
C ARG A 14 -21.41 0.57 -25.81
N GLU A 15 -22.07 -0.28 -26.60
CA GLU A 15 -21.63 -1.66 -26.85
C GLU A 15 -20.23 -1.72 -27.48
N ARG A 16 -19.90 -0.75 -28.36
CA ARG A 16 -18.57 -0.63 -28.97
C ARG A 16 -17.49 -0.29 -27.94
N ARG A 17 -17.78 0.62 -27.00
CA ARG A 17 -16.86 0.97 -25.90
C ARG A 17 -16.66 -0.19 -24.95
N GLU A 18 -17.74 -0.85 -24.54
CA GLU A 18 -17.71 -2.04 -23.67
C GLU A 18 -16.92 -3.18 -24.33
N TYR A 19 -17.13 -3.43 -25.63
CA TYR A 19 -16.33 -4.41 -26.40
C TYR A 19 -14.84 -4.04 -26.43
N GLY A 20 -14.53 -2.76 -26.68
CA GLY A 20 -13.15 -2.25 -26.69
C GLY A 20 -12.47 -2.33 -25.33
N GLU A 21 -13.19 -2.07 -24.25
CA GLU A 21 -12.73 -2.24 -22.87
C GLU A 21 -12.45 -3.70 -22.56
N ARG A 22 -13.40 -4.60 -22.86
CA ARG A 22 -13.22 -6.04 -22.68
C ARG A 22 -11.99 -6.55 -23.43
N LYS A 23 -11.80 -6.14 -24.69
CA LYS A 23 -10.60 -6.51 -25.47
C LYS A 23 -9.30 -5.90 -24.96
N ARG A 24 -9.35 -4.75 -24.29
CA ARG A 24 -8.18 -4.19 -23.59
C ARG A 24 -7.87 -4.97 -22.31
N GLN A 25 -8.90 -5.34 -21.55
CA GLN A 25 -8.76 -6.14 -20.33
C GLN A 25 -8.21 -7.54 -20.65
N GLU A 26 -8.75 -8.24 -21.66
CA GLU A 26 -8.24 -9.54 -22.10
C GLU A 26 -6.75 -9.47 -22.47
N ARG A 27 -6.35 -8.46 -23.27
CA ARG A 27 -4.95 -8.25 -23.64
C ARG A 27 -4.07 -7.93 -22.44
N SER A 28 -4.57 -7.14 -21.50
CA SER A 28 -3.87 -6.83 -20.25
C SER A 28 -3.67 -8.09 -19.41
N GLN A 29 -4.70 -8.93 -19.27
CA GLN A 29 -4.62 -10.18 -18.51
C GLN A 29 -3.62 -11.16 -19.15
N GLN A 30 -3.68 -11.32 -20.48
CA GLN A 30 -2.73 -12.16 -21.22
C GLN A 30 -1.28 -11.66 -21.06
N TRP A 31 -1.07 -10.34 -21.06
CA TRP A 31 0.24 -9.75 -20.80
C TRP A 31 0.70 -10.01 -19.36
N GLN A 32 -0.16 -9.76 -18.36
CA GLN A 32 0.12 -9.95 -16.94
C GLN A 32 0.31 -11.42 -16.54
N ALA A 33 -0.17 -12.37 -17.35
CA ALA A 33 0.07 -13.79 -17.16
C ALA A 33 1.56 -14.13 -17.35
N ASN A 34 2.24 -13.43 -18.27
CA ASN A 34 3.62 -13.72 -18.64
C ASN A 34 4.63 -12.70 -18.07
N TRP A 35 4.19 -11.47 -17.82
CA TRP A 35 5.07 -10.34 -17.51
C TRP A 35 4.67 -9.62 -16.22
N ILE A 36 5.68 -9.09 -15.52
CA ILE A 36 5.52 -8.22 -14.36
C ILE A 36 6.28 -6.92 -14.63
N SER A 37 5.56 -5.79 -14.54
CA SER A 37 6.17 -4.46 -14.67
C SER A 37 6.91 -4.06 -13.39
N ARG A 38 7.75 -3.01 -13.47
CA ARG A 38 8.44 -2.45 -12.27
C ARG A 38 7.45 -2.05 -11.18
N GLN A 39 6.31 -1.49 -11.56
CA GLN A 39 5.25 -1.11 -10.60
C GLN A 39 4.63 -2.35 -9.95
N GLY A 40 4.42 -3.43 -10.72
CA GLY A 40 3.95 -4.72 -10.18
C GLY A 40 4.94 -5.33 -9.18
N LEU A 41 6.25 -5.23 -9.44
CA LEU A 41 7.28 -5.64 -8.48
C LEU A 41 7.23 -4.80 -7.20
N LYS A 42 7.12 -3.47 -7.32
CA LYS A 42 7.00 -2.58 -6.15
C LYS A 42 5.75 -2.86 -5.30
N ALA A 43 4.63 -3.22 -5.94
CA ALA A 43 3.42 -3.66 -5.24
C ALA A 43 3.64 -4.96 -4.45
N ARG A 44 4.59 -5.80 -4.88
CA ARG A 44 5.06 -7.00 -4.17
C ARG A 44 6.23 -6.70 -3.20
N LEU A 45 6.39 -5.45 -2.77
CA LEU A 45 7.43 -4.97 -1.84
C LEU A 45 8.87 -5.02 -2.37
N TRP A 46 9.08 -5.26 -3.66
CA TRP A 46 10.41 -5.22 -4.25
C TRP A 46 10.98 -3.80 -4.21
N THR A 47 12.27 -3.71 -3.91
CA THR A 47 13.04 -2.45 -3.98
C THR A 47 13.89 -2.44 -5.25
N ASP A 48 14.26 -1.25 -5.73
CA ASP A 48 15.09 -1.14 -6.93
C ASP A 48 16.45 -1.84 -6.78
N LYS A 49 17.00 -1.85 -5.55
CA LYS A 49 18.21 -2.63 -5.21
C LYS A 49 17.97 -4.14 -5.30
N ALA A 50 16.87 -4.63 -4.73
CA ALA A 50 16.53 -6.06 -4.79
C ALA A 50 16.26 -6.52 -6.23
N ILE A 51 15.62 -5.67 -7.05
CA ILE A 51 15.43 -5.94 -8.49
C ILE A 51 16.80 -6.13 -9.16
N ALA A 52 17.76 -5.24 -8.92
CA ALA A 52 19.09 -5.33 -9.50
C ALA A 52 19.92 -6.54 -9.01
N THR A 53 19.67 -6.99 -7.77
CA THR A 53 20.39 -8.11 -7.16
C THR A 53 19.82 -9.48 -7.54
N PHE A 54 18.49 -9.63 -7.53
CA PHE A 54 17.85 -10.95 -7.64
C PHE A 54 17.28 -11.25 -9.03
N LEU A 55 17.07 -10.24 -9.88
CA LEU A 55 16.51 -10.42 -11.22
C LEU A 55 17.52 -10.07 -12.31
N PRO A 56 17.41 -10.71 -13.48
CA PRO A 56 18.12 -10.27 -14.66
C PRO A 56 17.65 -8.87 -15.11
N PRO A 57 18.40 -8.21 -16.02
CA PRO A 57 17.94 -6.99 -16.66
C PRO A 57 16.56 -7.18 -17.31
N PRO A 58 15.69 -6.14 -17.30
CA PRO A 58 14.35 -6.27 -17.83
C PRO A 58 14.34 -6.46 -19.35
N GLU A 59 13.43 -7.31 -19.85
CA GLU A 59 13.24 -7.60 -21.26
C GLU A 59 12.20 -6.67 -21.91
N HIS A 60 12.22 -6.60 -23.24
CA HIS A 60 11.22 -5.86 -24.02
C HIS A 60 9.89 -6.64 -24.05
N ALA A 61 8.89 -6.15 -23.32
CA ALA A 61 7.56 -6.76 -23.22
C ALA A 61 6.50 -5.92 -23.97
N GLY A 62 6.81 -5.56 -25.21
CA GLY A 62 6.00 -4.65 -26.03
C GLY A 62 6.38 -3.18 -25.78
N PRO A 63 5.44 -2.33 -25.33
CA PRO A 63 5.69 -0.89 -25.17
C PRO A 63 6.57 -0.54 -23.95
N ILE A 64 6.72 -1.47 -23.01
CA ILE A 64 7.47 -1.26 -21.77
C ILE A 64 8.50 -2.37 -21.55
N ARG A 65 9.49 -2.08 -20.71
CA ARG A 65 10.43 -3.09 -20.20
C ARG A 65 9.86 -3.76 -18.95
N ALA A 66 9.91 -5.08 -18.90
CA ALA A 66 9.33 -5.88 -17.83
C ALA A 66 10.13 -7.15 -17.57
N TRP A 67 9.82 -7.84 -16.46
CA TRP A 67 10.42 -9.11 -16.11
C TRP A 67 9.45 -10.24 -16.40
N ARG A 68 9.96 -11.41 -16.79
CA ARG A 68 9.13 -12.59 -16.93
C ARG A 68 8.63 -13.00 -15.57
N ARG A 69 7.34 -13.34 -15.50
CA ARG A 69 6.70 -13.81 -14.27
C ARG A 69 7.40 -15.04 -13.70
N LYS A 70 7.87 -15.95 -14.56
CA LYS A 70 8.60 -17.16 -14.15
C LYS A 70 9.87 -16.82 -13.37
N ASP A 71 10.70 -15.91 -13.90
CA ASP A 71 11.96 -15.52 -13.26
C ASP A 71 11.73 -14.84 -11.91
N VAL A 72 10.66 -14.05 -11.80
CA VAL A 72 10.24 -13.43 -10.54
C VAL A 72 9.82 -14.48 -9.53
N LEU A 73 9.02 -15.48 -9.92
CA LEU A 73 8.60 -16.56 -9.02
C LEU A 73 9.81 -17.41 -8.59
N THR A 74 10.69 -17.77 -9.51
CA THR A 74 11.94 -18.49 -9.18
C THR A 74 12.82 -17.68 -8.23
N ALA A 75 12.89 -16.36 -8.39
CA ALA A 75 13.59 -15.51 -7.44
C ALA A 75 12.90 -15.49 -6.06
N GLU A 76 11.56 -15.42 -6.02
CA GLU A 76 10.76 -15.45 -4.79
C GLU A 76 10.88 -16.78 -4.01
N GLU A 77 11.18 -17.88 -4.70
CA GLU A 77 11.42 -19.21 -4.11
C GLU A 77 12.82 -19.36 -3.49
N LYS A 78 13.80 -18.51 -3.88
CA LYS A 78 15.17 -18.63 -3.36
C LYS A 78 15.22 -18.31 -1.85
N PRO A 79 15.98 -19.08 -1.06
CA PRO A 79 16.10 -18.84 0.38
C PRO A 79 16.69 -17.46 0.70
N ASP A 80 17.67 -16.99 -0.08
CA ASP A 80 18.27 -15.66 0.08
C ASP A 80 17.23 -14.54 -0.11
N PHE A 81 16.33 -14.71 -1.07
CA PHE A 81 15.26 -13.76 -1.31
C PHE A 81 14.22 -13.80 -0.19
N GLN A 82 13.87 -14.99 0.29
CA GLN A 82 12.93 -15.15 1.42
C GLN A 82 13.48 -14.48 2.69
N ALA A 83 14.76 -14.69 3.00
CA ALA A 83 15.43 -14.03 4.13
C ALA A 83 15.45 -12.49 3.97
N TRP A 84 15.74 -12.01 2.76
CA TRP A 84 15.66 -10.58 2.44
C TRP A 84 14.23 -10.04 2.59
N MET A 85 13.23 -10.76 2.10
CA MET A 85 11.82 -10.36 2.15
C MET A 85 11.30 -10.35 3.60
N ALA A 86 11.71 -11.29 4.43
CA ALA A 86 11.40 -11.29 5.86
C ALA A 86 11.95 -10.02 6.54
N THR A 87 13.25 -9.75 6.36
CA THR A 87 13.89 -8.51 6.86
C THR A 87 13.18 -7.25 6.34
N ARG A 88 12.75 -7.27 5.08
CA ARG A 88 12.02 -6.14 4.46
C ARG A 88 10.64 -5.95 5.09
N ARG A 89 9.91 -7.03 5.35
CA ARG A 89 8.60 -6.99 6.01
C ARG A 89 8.74 -6.46 7.43
N ASP A 90 9.69 -6.94 8.20
CA ASP A 90 9.96 -6.45 9.56
C ASP A 90 10.31 -4.96 9.56
N TRP A 91 11.14 -4.52 8.60
CA TRP A 91 11.49 -3.11 8.44
C TRP A 91 10.28 -2.22 8.11
N LEU A 92 9.35 -2.74 7.30
CA LEU A 92 8.11 -2.04 6.91
C LEU A 92 7.10 -2.04 8.06
N ASP A 93 6.93 -3.17 8.74
CA ASP A 93 6.05 -3.32 9.88
C ASP A 93 6.45 -2.36 11.00
N ALA A 94 7.73 -2.31 11.36
CA ALA A 94 8.26 -1.37 12.36
C ALA A 94 8.01 0.11 12.03
N ARG A 95 7.68 0.43 10.77
CA ARG A 95 7.35 1.78 10.30
C ARG A 95 5.86 1.96 9.97
N CYS A 96 5.06 0.94 10.24
CA CYS A 96 3.67 0.80 9.87
C CYS A 96 3.38 0.88 8.36
N ARG A 97 4.39 0.78 7.48
CA ARG A 97 4.24 1.01 6.03
C ARG A 97 3.87 -0.23 5.22
N LEU A 98 3.35 -1.27 5.86
CA LEU A 98 2.86 -2.44 5.15
C LEU A 98 1.56 -2.12 4.41
N PRO A 99 1.31 -2.70 3.22
CA PRO A 99 0.05 -2.51 2.50
C PRO A 99 -1.19 -2.95 3.30
N GLU A 100 -1.02 -3.89 4.22
CA GLU A 100 -2.07 -4.42 5.10
C GLU A 100 -2.42 -3.48 6.26
N ILE A 101 -1.59 -2.47 6.52
CA ILE A 101 -1.80 -1.54 7.63
C ILE A 101 -2.78 -0.47 7.20
N THR A 102 -3.86 -0.37 7.95
CA THR A 102 -4.83 0.72 7.80
C THR A 102 -4.27 1.95 8.49
N TYR A 103 -4.46 3.10 7.84
CA TYR A 103 -3.90 4.37 8.25
C TYR A 103 -5.01 5.38 8.51
N ALA A 104 -4.93 6.05 9.65
CA ALA A 104 -5.73 7.22 9.97
C ALA A 104 -4.82 8.35 10.46
N THR A 105 -5.15 9.59 10.08
CA THR A 105 -4.52 10.79 10.63
C THR A 105 -5.58 11.57 11.37
N TYR A 106 -5.37 11.80 12.66
CA TYR A 106 -6.34 12.50 13.49
C TYR A 106 -5.62 13.47 14.42
N GLY A 107 -5.99 14.74 14.33
CA GLY A 107 -5.32 15.83 15.03
C GLY A 107 -3.80 15.83 14.75
N LEU A 108 -3.01 15.54 15.79
CA LEU A 108 -1.55 15.53 15.75
C LEU A 108 -0.94 14.14 15.61
N LEU A 109 -1.74 13.10 15.38
CA LEU A 109 -1.27 11.72 15.31
C LEU A 109 -1.48 11.11 13.93
N ALA A 110 -0.52 10.30 13.51
CA ALA A 110 -0.73 9.23 12.55
C ALA A 110 -0.87 7.92 13.30
N ILE A 111 -1.86 7.13 12.92
CA ILE A 111 -2.27 5.90 13.58
C ILE A 111 -2.27 4.79 12.54
N GLY A 112 -1.74 3.63 12.93
CA GLY A 112 -1.57 2.47 12.06
C GLY A 112 -1.85 1.17 12.79
N TRP A 113 -2.75 0.35 12.25
CA TRP A 113 -3.06 -1.00 12.75
C TRP A 113 -3.10 -2.03 11.63
N ASP A 114 -2.70 -3.25 11.96
CA ASP A 114 -2.67 -4.38 11.03
C ASP A 114 -4.01 -5.14 11.12
N ARG A 115 -4.87 -4.98 10.12
CA ARG A 115 -6.19 -5.65 10.09
C ARG A 115 -6.09 -7.17 10.05
N ARG A 116 -4.97 -7.73 9.58
CA ARG A 116 -4.77 -9.18 9.53
C ARG A 116 -4.25 -9.74 10.85
N ALA A 117 -3.89 -8.88 11.79
CA ALA A 117 -3.39 -9.25 13.10
C ALA A 117 -4.04 -8.37 14.18
N PRO A 118 -5.34 -8.56 14.46
CA PRO A 118 -6.10 -7.73 15.38
C PRO A 118 -5.54 -7.77 16.81
N ASP A 119 -4.86 -8.84 17.20
CA ASP A 119 -4.22 -8.97 18.52
C ASP A 119 -2.95 -8.10 18.68
N LYS A 120 -2.41 -7.56 17.58
CA LYS A 120 -1.25 -6.67 17.66
C LYS A 120 -1.69 -5.30 18.20
N PRO A 121 -0.83 -4.65 19.01
CA PRO A 121 -1.12 -3.30 19.49
C PRO A 121 -1.24 -2.34 18.31
N ILE A 122 -2.24 -1.48 18.37
CA ILE A 122 -2.36 -0.36 17.45
C ILE A 122 -1.20 0.60 17.72
N ARG A 123 -0.57 1.08 16.66
CA ARG A 123 0.59 1.94 16.74
C ARG A 123 0.21 3.38 16.39
N TYR A 124 0.88 4.32 17.03
CA TYR A 124 0.72 5.74 16.73
C TYR A 124 2.07 6.45 16.68
N GLN A 125 2.13 7.55 15.95
CA GLN A 125 3.28 8.46 15.94
C GLN A 125 2.78 9.90 15.92
N ARG A 126 3.54 10.78 16.57
CA ARG A 126 3.24 12.21 16.53
C ARG A 126 3.66 12.78 15.17
N LEU A 127 2.74 13.54 14.58
CA LEU A 127 2.97 14.33 13.38
C LEU A 127 3.71 15.61 13.73
N VAL A 128 4.59 16.02 12.82
CA VAL A 128 5.39 17.23 12.93
C VAL A 128 4.94 18.20 11.85
N TRP A 129 4.77 19.47 12.23
CA TRP A 129 4.46 20.53 11.28
C TRP A 129 5.62 20.71 10.30
N ASN A 130 5.32 20.65 9.00
CA ASN A 130 6.27 20.92 7.94
C ASN A 130 5.91 22.24 7.26
N GLU A 131 6.77 23.24 7.45
CA GLU A 131 6.55 24.59 6.90
C GLU A 131 6.54 24.60 5.37
N ALA A 132 7.45 23.86 4.72
CA ALA A 132 7.55 23.82 3.26
C ALA A 132 6.30 23.22 2.59
N LYS A 133 5.64 22.27 3.26
CA LYS A 133 4.39 21.65 2.79
C LYS A 133 3.14 22.30 3.37
N GLN A 134 3.31 23.23 4.31
CA GLN A 134 2.23 23.81 5.12
C GLN A 134 1.27 22.74 5.66
N ALA A 135 1.82 21.63 6.14
CA ALA A 135 1.05 20.46 6.54
C ALA A 135 1.73 19.66 7.65
N LEU A 136 0.94 18.92 8.43
CA LEU A 136 1.42 17.92 9.37
C LEU A 136 1.97 16.70 8.61
N THR A 137 3.11 16.17 9.07
CA THR A 137 3.83 15.10 8.36
C THR A 137 4.43 14.06 9.32
N ASP A 138 4.61 12.84 8.81
CA ASP A 138 5.00 11.64 9.55
C ASP A 138 6.52 11.46 9.75
N TYR A 139 7.29 12.56 9.78
CA TYR A 139 8.75 12.48 9.71
C TYR A 139 9.45 12.00 10.98
N SER A 140 8.76 11.91 12.12
CA SER A 140 9.36 11.40 13.35
C SER A 140 9.85 9.95 13.18
N ARG A 141 9.14 9.14 12.38
CA ARG A 141 9.41 7.70 12.14
C ARG A 141 9.50 6.88 13.44
N GLN A 142 9.01 7.44 14.54
CA GLN A 142 8.98 6.84 15.87
C GLN A 142 7.55 6.41 16.14
N TRP A 143 7.31 5.11 15.94
CA TRP A 143 6.03 4.49 16.24
C TRP A 143 6.04 3.97 17.66
N HIS A 144 4.97 4.25 18.38
CA HIS A 144 4.73 3.81 19.74
C HIS A 144 3.53 2.88 19.77
N ASN A 145 3.56 1.89 20.66
CA ASN A 145 2.43 1.02 20.90
C ASN A 145 1.40 1.74 21.78
N SER A 146 0.14 1.70 21.37
CA SER A 146 -0.99 2.05 22.23
C SER A 146 -1.36 0.84 23.11
N PRO A 147 -2.14 1.04 24.19
CA PRO A 147 -2.67 -0.06 24.99
C PRO A 147 -3.80 -0.81 24.27
N PHE A 148 -4.31 -0.27 23.17
CA PHE A 148 -5.39 -0.86 22.39
C PHE A 148 -4.84 -1.77 21.30
N THR A 149 -5.64 -2.75 20.95
CA THR A 149 -5.46 -3.71 19.88
C THR A 149 -6.59 -3.54 18.87
N GLY A 150 -6.41 -4.06 17.66
CA GLY A 150 -7.50 -4.06 16.67
C GLY A 150 -8.72 -4.87 17.14
N ALA A 151 -8.54 -5.83 18.05
CA ALA A 151 -9.62 -6.62 18.63
C ALA A 151 -10.55 -5.81 19.55
N ASP A 152 -10.12 -4.65 20.04
CA ASP A 152 -10.92 -3.80 20.94
C ASP A 152 -12.01 -3.00 20.21
N PHE A 153 -12.07 -3.05 18.87
CA PHE A 153 -12.98 -2.27 18.04
C PHE A 153 -13.83 -3.19 17.15
N GLU A 154 -15.15 -3.23 17.38
CA GLU A 154 -16.08 -4.14 16.70
C GLU A 154 -16.41 -3.74 15.26
N GLU A 155 -16.49 -2.43 14.95
CA GLU A 155 -17.01 -1.93 13.66
C GLU A 155 -15.92 -1.61 12.61
N ASP A 156 -14.63 -1.82 12.93
CA ASP A 156 -13.49 -1.53 12.04
C ASP A 156 -13.54 -0.11 11.41
N ASP A 157 -14.22 0.83 12.09
CA ASP A 157 -14.33 2.23 11.70
C ASP A 157 -12.99 2.94 12.03
N PRO A 158 -12.27 3.41 11.00
CA PRO A 158 -11.02 4.15 11.19
C PRO A 158 -11.16 5.36 12.11
N ASP A 159 -12.33 6.02 12.12
CA ASP A 159 -12.55 7.22 12.90
C ASP A 159 -12.70 6.90 14.39
N ASP A 160 -13.38 5.80 14.74
CA ASP A 160 -13.53 5.35 16.13
C ASP A 160 -12.18 4.94 16.75
N VAL A 161 -11.41 4.15 16.00
CA VAL A 161 -10.04 3.76 16.38
C VAL A 161 -9.19 5.02 16.59
N ALA A 162 -9.25 5.95 15.65
CA ALA A 162 -8.45 7.16 15.69
C ALA A 162 -8.83 8.08 16.86
N CYS A 163 -10.13 8.24 17.14
CA CYS A 163 -10.64 9.00 18.27
C CYS A 163 -10.17 8.41 19.60
N ALA A 164 -10.36 7.11 19.82
CA ALA A 164 -10.01 6.44 21.07
C ALA A 164 -8.50 6.60 21.41
N ILE A 165 -7.65 6.43 20.41
CA ILE A 165 -6.19 6.55 20.58
C ILE A 165 -5.80 8.01 20.83
N PHE A 166 -6.40 8.96 20.11
CA PHE A 166 -6.10 10.38 20.30
C PHE A 166 -6.53 10.88 21.68
N GLU A 167 -7.71 10.49 22.15
CA GLU A 167 -8.19 10.82 23.49
C GLU A 167 -7.29 10.25 24.59
N TRP A 168 -6.90 8.97 24.47
CA TRP A 168 -5.96 8.36 25.40
C TRP A 168 -4.61 9.09 25.41
N TYR A 169 -4.08 9.43 24.23
CA TYR A 169 -2.82 10.17 24.10
C TYR A 169 -2.89 11.54 24.79
N LEU A 170 -3.98 12.29 24.61
CA LEU A 170 -4.17 13.58 25.28
C LEU A 170 -4.18 13.44 26.80
N ARG A 171 -4.82 12.40 27.33
CA ARG A 171 -4.82 12.12 28.78
C ARG A 171 -3.39 11.89 29.29
N GLN A 172 -2.56 11.11 28.59
CA GLN A 172 -1.16 10.88 28.96
C GLN A 172 -0.31 12.17 28.92
N CYS A 173 -0.54 13.03 27.94
CA CYS A 173 0.14 14.33 27.87
C CYS A 173 -0.27 15.27 29.00
N SER A 174 -1.55 15.27 29.38
CA SER A 174 -2.06 16.14 30.46
C SER A 174 -1.55 15.76 31.86
N THR A 175 -1.10 14.52 32.04
CA THR A 175 -0.52 14.03 33.30
C THR A 175 1.00 14.23 33.41
N SER A 176 1.65 14.83 32.41
CA SER A 176 3.09 15.17 32.52
C SER A 176 3.27 16.37 33.46
N PRO A 177 4.02 16.24 34.56
CA PRO A 177 4.22 17.35 35.49
C PRO A 177 4.94 18.48 34.76
N VAL A 178 4.40 19.69 34.87
CA VAL A 178 5.09 20.93 34.48
C VAL A 178 6.41 20.98 35.27
N PRO A 179 7.58 21.00 34.62
CA PRO A 179 8.82 21.25 35.35
C PRO A 179 8.75 22.67 35.93
N GLU A 180 8.92 22.77 37.24
CA GLU A 180 9.05 24.03 38.00
C GLU A 180 10.21 24.90 37.52
#